data_AF-A0A2H3I9Y3-F1
#
_entry.id   AF-A0A2H3I9Y3-F1
#
_cell.length_a   1.000
_cell.length_b   1.000
_cell.length_c   1.000
_cell.angle_alpha   90.00
_cell.angle_beta   90.00
_cell.angle_gamma   90.00
#
_symmetry.space_group_name_H-M   'P 1'
#
loop_
_entity.id
_entity.type
_entity.pdbx_description
1 polymer ?
#
loop_
_entity_poly.entity_id
_entity_poly.type
_entity_poly.pdbx_seq_one_letter_code
_entity_poly.pdbx_strand_id
1 'polypeptide(L)'
;MHFINIHNKSSHDQNFEVHGWNNNQNTTIKAGQTSTISAPDGSSGAIIALHDGHEGEQVEITRNAYGGNDFFDVSNIVGAGGNITAMQVGDQSTLKGDPDFMQDMDSAWHKASQSVRAQLKDFVSTDSQGNVKRIGPIKDSPELEKLVRTFANGKAYIGVGAWNGNPDNPNDNAQSTAGHGNKDILITYSDGDTSPDLAQPKQESHAAEVHGVHPAAFTETAAPATDPLKNVKLAAGSRSHVPLPTTFKGRVQRGTQLPATWVEFQISASNDGAAHGDISLEQGCDGAATIASTDGSNRLNGFTDDVLKHAPAATCTKKSDGTKAIATTVGN
;
A
#
# COMPACT_ATOMS: atom_id res chain seq x y z
N MET A 1 -15.84 -23.93 3.25
CA MET A 1 -14.51 -24.30 2.73
C MET A 1 -13.81 -23.01 2.42
N HIS A 2 -12.62 -22.83 2.99
CA HIS A 2 -11.83 -21.61 2.83
C HIS A 2 -10.56 -21.87 2.05
N PHE A 3 -9.96 -20.78 1.59
CA PHE A 3 -8.82 -20.82 0.71
C PHE A 3 -7.66 -19.96 1.22
N ILE A 4 -6.45 -20.39 0.87
CA ILE A 4 -5.25 -19.59 0.94
C ILE A 4 -4.92 -19.16 -0.50
N ASN A 5 -4.90 -17.86 -0.73
CA ASN A 5 -4.54 -17.25 -2.00
C ASN A 5 -3.12 -16.71 -1.88
N ILE A 6 -2.20 -17.19 -2.70
CA ILE A 6 -0.80 -16.79 -2.68
C ILE A 6 -0.52 -16.03 -3.98
N HIS A 7 -0.30 -14.72 -3.89
CA HIS A 7 0.01 -13.87 -5.03
C HIS A 7 1.51 -13.62 -5.11
N ASN A 8 2.12 -14.06 -6.22
CA ASN A 8 3.51 -13.76 -6.53
C ASN A 8 3.59 -12.50 -7.39
N LYS A 9 3.99 -11.38 -6.80
CA LYS A 9 4.20 -10.08 -7.49
C LYS A 9 5.60 -9.94 -8.07
N SER A 10 6.51 -10.89 -7.83
CA SER A 10 7.85 -10.84 -8.41
C SER A 10 7.81 -10.92 -9.94
N SER A 11 8.89 -10.46 -10.55
CA SER A 11 9.13 -10.58 -11.99
C SER A 11 9.56 -11.99 -12.44
N HIS A 12 9.71 -12.91 -11.48
CA HIS A 12 10.09 -14.30 -11.72
C HIS A 12 9.16 -15.29 -11.00
N ASP A 13 9.27 -16.56 -11.38
CA ASP A 13 8.57 -17.64 -10.71
C ASP A 13 9.11 -17.83 -9.29
N GLN A 14 8.21 -18.07 -8.33
CA GLN A 14 8.59 -18.33 -6.94
C GLN A 14 8.14 -19.72 -6.52
N ASN A 15 9.03 -20.45 -5.86
CA ASN A 15 8.74 -21.74 -5.25
C ASN A 15 8.32 -21.56 -3.79
N PHE A 16 7.27 -22.26 -3.41
CA PHE A 16 6.79 -22.32 -2.03
C PHE A 16 6.71 -23.77 -1.56
N GLU A 17 7.21 -24.04 -0.36
CA GLU A 17 6.78 -25.22 0.38
C GLU A 17 5.37 -25.01 0.91
N VAL A 18 4.59 -26.08 0.88
CA VAL A 18 3.23 -26.10 1.42
C VAL A 18 3.16 -27.24 2.41
N HIS A 19 2.98 -26.91 3.68
CA HIS A 19 2.81 -27.88 4.76
C HIS A 19 1.35 -27.89 5.21
N GLY A 20 0.80 -29.06 5.54
CA GLY A 20 -0.57 -29.25 6.02
C GLY A 20 -1.66 -29.26 4.94
N TRP A 21 -1.40 -28.67 3.78
CA TRP A 21 -2.31 -28.63 2.63
C TRP A 21 -1.61 -29.11 1.34
N ASN A 22 -2.36 -29.16 0.23
CA ASN A 22 -1.83 -29.54 -1.08
C ASN A 22 -1.05 -30.88 -1.09
N ASN A 23 -1.45 -31.85 -0.24
CA ASN A 23 -0.74 -33.12 -0.04
C ASN A 23 0.76 -32.95 0.32
N ASN A 24 1.10 -31.87 1.02
CA ASN A 24 2.48 -31.45 1.32
C ASN A 24 3.37 -31.33 0.08
N GLN A 25 2.80 -30.99 -1.07
CA GLN A 25 3.55 -30.77 -2.29
C GLN A 25 3.87 -29.29 -2.43
N ASN A 26 5.13 -29.00 -2.73
CA ASN A 26 5.58 -27.67 -3.10
C ASN A 26 4.81 -27.16 -4.32
N THR A 27 4.65 -25.85 -4.41
CA THR A 27 4.02 -25.18 -5.55
C THR A 27 4.96 -24.14 -6.14
N THR A 28 4.97 -24.05 -7.47
CA THR A 28 5.64 -22.96 -8.18
C THR A 28 4.59 -22.00 -8.70
N ILE A 29 4.63 -20.76 -8.24
CA ILE A 29 3.70 -19.72 -8.66
C ILE A 29 4.43 -18.82 -9.66
N LYS A 30 3.87 -18.71 -10.86
CA LYS A 30 4.48 -17.90 -11.93
C LYS A 30 4.49 -16.41 -11.57
N ALA A 31 5.42 -15.67 -12.19
CA ALA A 31 5.48 -14.22 -12.06
C ALA A 31 4.11 -13.56 -12.31
N GLY A 32 3.67 -12.68 -11.39
CA GLY A 32 2.40 -11.96 -11.46
C GLY A 32 1.14 -12.84 -11.36
N GLN A 33 1.26 -14.09 -10.89
CA GLN A 33 0.12 -15.01 -10.78
C GLN A 33 -0.25 -15.33 -9.33
N THR A 34 -1.52 -15.70 -9.16
CA THR A 34 -2.08 -16.16 -7.90
C THR A 34 -2.33 -17.66 -7.95
N SER A 35 -1.90 -18.39 -6.92
CA SER A 35 -2.30 -19.77 -6.67
C SER A 35 -3.31 -19.82 -5.53
N THR A 36 -4.29 -20.73 -5.64
CA THR A 36 -5.32 -20.93 -4.62
C THR A 36 -5.22 -22.35 -4.07
N ILE A 37 -5.10 -22.49 -2.75
CA ILE A 37 -4.99 -23.77 -2.05
C ILE A 37 -6.19 -23.92 -1.11
N SER A 38 -6.86 -25.08 -1.13
CA SER A 38 -7.95 -25.37 -0.20
C SER A 38 -7.40 -25.61 1.21
N ALA A 39 -7.94 -24.88 2.19
CA ALA A 39 -7.56 -24.96 3.60
C ALA A 39 -8.84 -25.16 4.46
N PRO A 40 -9.22 -26.41 4.76
CA PRO A 40 -10.42 -26.69 5.55
C PRO A 40 -10.34 -26.12 6.98
N ASP A 41 -11.50 -25.84 7.57
CA ASP A 41 -11.59 -25.45 8.99
C ASP A 41 -10.99 -26.52 9.90
N GLY A 42 -10.35 -26.08 10.98
CA GLY A 42 -9.70 -26.98 11.93
C GLY A 42 -8.38 -27.58 11.43
N SER A 43 -7.88 -27.14 10.26
CA SER A 43 -6.56 -27.53 9.75
C SER A 43 -5.48 -26.48 10.07
N SER A 44 -4.23 -26.94 10.13
CA SER A 44 -3.04 -26.11 10.33
C SER A 44 -1.97 -26.47 9.31
N GLY A 45 -1.10 -25.52 9.01
CA GLY A 45 -0.04 -25.67 8.01
C GLY A 45 0.79 -24.41 7.86
N ALA A 46 1.68 -24.42 6.87
CA ALA A 46 2.56 -23.29 6.57
C ALA A 46 2.80 -23.13 5.07
N ILE A 47 2.97 -21.89 4.62
CA ILE A 47 3.45 -21.53 3.29
C ILE A 47 4.83 -20.89 3.46
N ILE A 48 5.87 -21.45 2.83
CA ILE A 48 7.26 -21.03 3.05
C ILE A 48 7.89 -20.71 1.70
N ALA A 49 8.41 -19.50 1.51
CA ALA A 49 9.15 -19.14 0.30
C ALA A 49 10.53 -19.82 0.29
N LEU A 50 10.91 -20.40 -0.84
CA LEU A 50 12.21 -21.03 -1.04
C LEU A 50 13.17 -20.15 -1.84
N HIS A 51 14.39 -19.99 -1.33
CA HIS A 51 15.45 -19.18 -1.92
C HIS A 51 16.71 -20.03 -2.10
N ASP A 52 17.06 -20.32 -3.36
CA ASP A 52 18.22 -21.17 -3.69
C ASP A 52 18.22 -22.53 -2.94
N GLY A 53 17.04 -23.11 -2.71
CA GLY A 53 16.87 -24.37 -1.99
C GLY A 53 16.88 -24.25 -0.46
N HIS A 54 16.84 -23.04 0.09
CA HIS A 54 16.73 -22.77 1.51
C HIS A 54 15.36 -22.18 1.85
N GLU A 55 14.82 -22.55 3.01
CA GLU A 55 13.63 -21.91 3.59
C GLU A 55 13.91 -20.42 3.87
N GLY A 56 12.91 -19.57 3.60
CA GLY A 56 12.94 -18.15 3.86
C GLY A 56 11.77 -17.70 4.72
N GLU A 57 11.03 -16.74 4.21
CA GLU A 57 9.88 -16.19 4.91
C GLU A 57 8.72 -17.18 4.89
N GLN A 58 8.00 -17.25 6.00
CA GLN A 58 6.92 -18.21 6.20
C GLN A 58 5.65 -17.54 6.70
N VAL A 59 4.52 -18.12 6.33
CA VAL A 59 3.20 -17.81 6.88
C VAL A 59 2.66 -19.07 7.52
N GLU A 60 2.61 -19.12 8.85
CA GLU A 60 2.00 -20.22 9.59
C GLU A 60 0.51 -19.91 9.76
N ILE A 61 -0.38 -20.87 9.48
CA ILE A 61 -1.83 -20.64 9.51
C ILE A 61 -2.50 -21.81 10.23
N THR A 62 -3.43 -21.49 11.12
CA THR A 62 -4.38 -22.41 11.73
C THR A 62 -5.80 -21.88 11.51
N ARG A 63 -6.64 -22.67 10.85
CA ARG A 63 -7.99 -22.30 10.43
C ARG A 63 -9.00 -22.55 11.54
N ASN A 64 -9.84 -21.57 11.86
CA ASN A 64 -11.00 -21.73 12.74
C ASN A 64 -10.71 -22.46 14.08
N ALA A 65 -9.61 -22.12 14.78
CA ALA A 65 -9.21 -22.81 16.02
C ALA A 65 -9.31 -21.94 17.27
N TYR A 66 -8.96 -20.65 17.17
CA TYR A 66 -8.80 -19.80 18.35
C TYR A 66 -10.11 -19.08 18.68
N GLY A 67 -11.00 -19.77 19.39
CA GLY A 67 -12.34 -19.26 19.68
C GLY A 67 -13.22 -19.09 18.43
N GLY A 68 -12.96 -19.89 17.39
CA GLY A 68 -13.64 -19.81 16.09
C GLY A 68 -12.98 -18.86 15.07
N ASN A 69 -11.83 -18.29 15.41
CA ASN A 69 -11.07 -17.40 14.53
C ASN A 69 -9.91 -18.13 13.84
N ASP A 70 -9.52 -17.62 12.68
CA ASP A 70 -8.24 -17.93 12.07
C ASP A 70 -7.10 -17.38 12.93
N PHE A 71 -6.03 -18.14 13.03
CA PHE A 71 -4.75 -17.71 13.56
C PHE A 71 -3.73 -17.80 12.45
N PHE A 72 -2.92 -16.77 12.27
CA PHE A 72 -1.78 -16.82 11.37
C PHE A 72 -0.72 -15.83 11.79
N ASP A 73 0.54 -16.10 11.48
CA ASP A 73 1.64 -15.16 11.65
C ASP A 73 2.52 -15.14 10.40
N VAL A 74 3.37 -14.11 10.32
CA VAL A 74 4.40 -13.99 9.28
C VAL A 74 5.74 -13.98 9.99
N SER A 75 6.64 -14.86 9.57
CA SER A 75 7.94 -15.05 10.20
C SER A 75 9.09 -15.09 9.21
N ASN A 76 10.25 -14.60 9.66
CA ASN A 76 11.54 -14.72 8.98
C ASN A 76 12.51 -15.61 9.78
N ILE A 77 12.01 -16.41 10.73
CA ILE A 77 12.85 -17.11 11.72
C ILE A 77 13.78 -18.15 11.07
N VAL A 78 13.37 -18.74 9.95
CA VAL A 78 14.15 -19.74 9.20
C VAL A 78 14.97 -19.13 8.05
N GLY A 79 14.78 -17.84 7.75
CA GLY A 79 15.55 -17.11 6.75
C GLY A 79 14.72 -16.04 6.06
N ALA A 80 15.34 -15.35 5.10
CA ALA A 80 14.64 -14.47 4.16
C ALA A 80 15.46 -14.28 2.88
N GLY A 81 14.83 -14.16 1.72
CA GLY A 81 15.41 -13.77 0.44
C GLY A 81 14.48 -12.90 -0.43
N GLY A 82 13.26 -12.64 0.04
CA GLY A 82 12.27 -11.75 -0.55
C GLY A 82 11.41 -11.12 0.55
N ASN A 83 10.23 -10.63 0.19
CA ASN A 83 9.28 -10.08 1.16
C ASN A 83 8.02 -10.94 1.16
N ILE A 84 7.34 -10.99 2.30
CA ILE A 84 6.06 -11.68 2.42
C ILE A 84 5.14 -10.93 3.39
N THR A 85 3.87 -10.84 3.04
CA THR A 85 2.81 -10.37 3.94
C THR A 85 1.62 -11.32 3.90
N ALA A 86 0.82 -11.31 4.96
CA ALA A 86 -0.41 -12.08 5.03
C ALA A 86 -1.54 -11.31 5.71
N MET A 87 -2.77 -11.51 5.25
CA MET A 87 -3.98 -10.95 5.86
C MET A 87 -5.20 -11.82 5.57
N GLN A 88 -6.28 -11.66 6.33
CA GLN A 88 -7.60 -12.11 5.88
C GLN A 88 -8.05 -11.26 4.68
N VAL A 89 -8.59 -11.90 3.65
CA VAL A 89 -9.08 -11.22 2.44
C VAL A 89 -10.10 -10.14 2.83
N GLY A 90 -9.81 -8.91 2.43
CA GLY A 90 -10.65 -7.74 2.69
C GLY A 90 -10.55 -7.16 4.12
N ASP A 91 -9.59 -7.61 4.94
CA ASP A 91 -9.42 -7.13 6.32
C ASP A 91 -7.98 -6.71 6.60
N GLN A 92 -7.64 -5.49 6.17
CA GLN A 92 -6.29 -4.92 6.34
C GLN A 92 -5.88 -4.76 7.81
N SER A 93 -6.83 -4.74 8.75
CA SER A 93 -6.50 -4.70 10.18
C SER A 93 -5.80 -5.97 10.67
N THR A 94 -5.87 -7.05 9.88
CA THR A 94 -5.21 -8.32 10.15
C THR A 94 -3.90 -8.50 9.38
N LEU A 95 -3.41 -7.45 8.69
CA LEU A 95 -2.17 -7.48 7.93
C LEU A 95 -0.96 -7.69 8.84
N LYS A 96 -0.12 -8.66 8.44
CA LYS A 96 1.13 -9.04 9.11
C LYS A 96 2.26 -9.14 8.09
N GLY A 97 3.50 -9.00 8.57
CA GLY A 97 4.70 -8.97 7.74
C GLY A 97 5.19 -7.55 7.44
N ASP A 98 6.40 -7.45 6.93
CA ASP A 98 7.03 -6.20 6.51
C ASP A 98 7.08 -6.14 4.97
N PRO A 99 6.36 -5.21 4.32
CA PRO A 99 6.33 -5.08 2.86
C PRO A 99 7.69 -4.92 2.18
N ASP A 100 8.66 -4.37 2.91
CA ASP A 100 9.99 -3.97 2.41
C ASP A 100 11.13 -4.65 3.20
N PHE A 101 10.86 -5.82 3.81
CA PHE A 101 11.79 -6.50 4.73
C PHE A 101 13.23 -6.59 4.21
N MET A 102 13.43 -7.06 2.99
CA MET A 102 14.75 -7.25 2.39
C MET A 102 15.41 -5.94 1.97
N GLN A 103 14.63 -4.91 1.61
CA GLN A 103 15.16 -3.56 1.36
C GLN A 103 15.62 -2.90 2.66
N ASP A 104 14.86 -3.08 3.75
CA ASP A 104 15.24 -2.62 5.07
C ASP A 104 16.45 -3.40 5.62
N MET A 105 16.51 -4.72 5.37
CA MET A 105 17.67 -5.56 5.69
C MET A 105 18.92 -5.10 4.94
N ASP A 106 18.82 -4.86 3.64
CA ASP A 106 19.94 -4.36 2.83
C ASP A 106 20.42 -2.99 3.32
N SER A 107 19.48 -2.10 3.64
CA SER A 107 19.76 -0.79 4.23
C SER A 107 20.45 -0.91 5.59
N ALA A 108 20.02 -1.83 6.44
CA ALA A 108 20.62 -2.10 7.75
C ALA A 108 22.03 -2.72 7.60
N TRP A 109 22.22 -3.63 6.65
CA TRP A 109 23.50 -4.25 6.33
C TRP A 109 24.55 -3.22 5.90
N HIS A 110 24.18 -2.29 5.02
CA HIS A 110 25.08 -1.23 4.56
C HIS A 110 25.46 -0.23 5.66
N LYS A 111 24.57 -0.03 6.65
CA LYS A 111 24.84 0.79 7.84
C LYS A 111 25.64 0.04 8.91
N ALA A 112 25.68 -1.30 8.86
CA ALA A 112 26.36 -2.11 9.85
C ALA A 112 27.89 -1.91 9.80
N SER A 113 28.50 -1.88 10.99
CA SER A 113 29.95 -1.79 11.12
C SER A 113 30.64 -2.98 10.45
N GLN A 114 31.91 -2.81 10.10
CA GLN A 114 32.70 -3.92 9.55
C GLN A 114 32.77 -5.12 10.51
N SER A 115 32.78 -4.88 11.83
CA SER A 115 32.78 -5.97 12.82
C SER A 115 31.47 -6.76 12.81
N VAL A 116 30.32 -6.09 12.72
CA VAL A 116 29.00 -6.76 12.62
C VAL A 116 28.92 -7.56 11.32
N ARG A 117 29.32 -6.97 10.19
CA ARG A 117 29.33 -7.69 8.90
C ARG A 117 30.25 -8.91 8.92
N ALA A 118 31.40 -8.83 9.58
CA ALA A 118 32.30 -9.96 9.74
C ALA A 118 31.71 -11.09 10.60
N GLN A 119 30.94 -10.76 11.64
CA GLN A 119 30.23 -11.74 12.49
C GLN A 119 29.10 -12.44 11.75
N LEU A 120 28.47 -11.75 10.80
CA LEU A 120 27.29 -12.22 10.07
C LEU A 120 27.60 -12.80 8.68
N LYS A 121 28.88 -12.92 8.31
CA LYS A 121 29.29 -13.34 6.95
C LYS A 121 28.73 -14.71 6.52
N ASP A 122 28.48 -15.61 7.47
CA ASP A 122 27.97 -16.97 7.19
C ASP A 122 26.42 -17.01 7.19
N PHE A 123 25.79 -15.89 7.59
CA PHE A 123 24.34 -15.74 7.66
C PHE A 123 23.80 -14.77 6.63
N VAL A 124 24.59 -13.82 6.11
CA VAL A 124 24.14 -12.83 5.11
C VAL A 124 24.84 -13.11 3.79
N SER A 125 24.06 -13.51 2.79
CA SER A 125 24.54 -13.73 1.42
C SER A 125 24.33 -12.45 0.61
N THR A 126 25.40 -11.95 0.00
CA THR A 126 25.35 -10.75 -0.85
C THR A 126 25.62 -11.06 -2.33
N ASP A 127 25.16 -10.18 -3.22
CA ASP A 127 25.56 -10.19 -4.62
C ASP A 127 26.99 -9.65 -4.82
N SER A 128 27.43 -9.53 -6.07
CA SER A 128 28.75 -8.99 -6.42
C SER A 128 28.93 -7.49 -6.11
N GLN A 129 27.84 -6.77 -5.88
CA GLN A 129 27.82 -5.35 -5.55
C GLN A 129 27.76 -5.14 -4.03
N GLY A 130 27.57 -6.22 -3.26
CA GLY A 130 27.46 -6.19 -1.81
C GLY A 130 26.03 -6.05 -1.29
N ASN A 131 25.02 -6.07 -2.18
CA ASN A 131 23.62 -6.01 -1.77
C ASN A 131 23.17 -7.37 -1.20
N VAL A 132 22.37 -7.35 -0.16
CA VAL A 132 21.83 -8.55 0.47
C VAL A 132 20.87 -9.25 -0.49
N LYS A 133 21.18 -10.52 -0.80
CA LYS A 133 20.29 -11.40 -1.57
C LYS A 133 19.44 -12.30 -0.69
N ARG A 134 20.00 -12.72 0.45
CA ARG A 134 19.39 -13.69 1.35
C ARG A 134 20.04 -13.61 2.73
N ILE A 135 19.26 -13.84 3.76
CA ILE A 135 19.73 -14.14 5.11
C ILE A 135 19.39 -15.60 5.47
N GLY A 136 20.26 -16.23 6.24
CA GLY A 136 20.01 -17.54 6.84
C GLY A 136 19.06 -17.47 8.04
N PRO A 137 18.84 -18.61 8.72
CA PRO A 137 17.93 -18.70 9.84
C PRO A 137 18.30 -17.73 10.97
N ILE A 138 17.36 -16.84 11.33
CA ILE A 138 17.55 -15.87 12.42
C ILE A 138 17.67 -16.60 13.76
N LYS A 139 16.93 -17.70 13.95
CA LYS A 139 16.99 -18.56 15.15
C LYS A 139 18.38 -19.10 15.46
N ASP A 140 19.25 -19.22 14.46
CA ASP A 140 20.60 -19.77 14.61
C ASP A 140 21.66 -18.68 14.89
N SER A 141 21.28 -17.40 14.88
CA SER A 141 22.21 -16.28 15.06
C SER A 141 21.60 -15.14 15.88
N PRO A 142 21.93 -15.06 17.19
CA PRO A 142 21.53 -13.93 18.03
C PRO A 142 22.02 -12.57 17.52
N GLU A 143 23.15 -12.51 16.82
CA GLU A 143 23.64 -11.26 16.23
C GLU A 143 22.83 -10.86 14.99
N LEU A 144 22.36 -11.83 14.19
CA LEU A 144 21.46 -11.54 13.08
C LEU A 144 20.11 -11.06 13.63
N GLU A 145 19.59 -11.71 14.66
CA GLU A 145 18.36 -11.29 15.34
C GLU A 145 18.47 -9.83 15.81
N LYS A 146 19.56 -9.45 16.47
CA LYS A 146 19.79 -8.06 16.90
C LYS A 146 19.76 -7.08 15.73
N LEU A 147 20.40 -7.42 14.60
CA LEU A 147 20.39 -6.58 13.40
C LEU A 147 18.98 -6.45 12.83
N VAL A 148 18.26 -7.56 12.65
CA VAL A 148 16.91 -7.56 12.08
C VAL A 148 15.93 -6.78 12.96
N ARG A 149 16.05 -6.90 14.28
CA ARG A 149 15.25 -6.12 15.23
C ARG A 149 15.47 -4.61 15.15
N THR A 150 16.53 -4.12 14.49
CA THR A 150 16.69 -2.68 14.28
C THR A 150 15.67 -2.08 13.30
N PHE A 151 15.04 -2.90 12.44
CA PHE A 151 14.09 -2.42 11.43
C PHE A 151 12.76 -3.17 11.42
N ALA A 152 12.73 -4.48 11.72
CA ALA A 152 11.52 -5.30 11.58
C ALA A 152 10.80 -5.60 12.91
N ASN A 153 11.26 -5.06 14.04
CA ASN A 153 10.70 -5.36 15.35
C ASN A 153 9.21 -5.01 15.44
N GLY A 154 8.36 -6.02 15.62
CA GLY A 154 6.91 -5.88 15.65
C GLY A 154 6.22 -5.85 14.28
N LYS A 155 6.95 -5.95 13.18
CA LYS A 155 6.39 -6.08 11.82
C LYS A 155 6.28 -7.54 11.37
N ALA A 156 7.23 -8.38 11.79
CA ALA A 156 7.24 -9.82 11.53
C ALA A 156 7.77 -10.56 12.77
N TYR A 157 7.55 -11.87 12.82
CA TYR A 157 8.09 -12.74 13.85
C TYR A 157 9.55 -13.11 13.53
N ILE A 158 10.48 -12.61 14.36
CA ILE A 158 11.93 -12.58 14.07
C ILE A 158 12.73 -13.58 14.91
N GLY A 159 12.36 -13.79 16.18
CA GLY A 159 13.23 -14.47 17.14
C GLY A 159 12.62 -15.67 17.86
N VAL A 160 13.42 -16.31 18.71
CA VAL A 160 13.09 -17.52 19.49
C VAL A 160 11.99 -17.26 20.56
N GLY A 161 11.56 -16.00 20.75
CA GLY A 161 10.64 -15.53 21.79
C GLY A 161 9.18 -16.01 21.69
N ALA A 162 8.86 -17.01 20.86
CA ALA A 162 7.73 -17.93 21.03
C ALA A 162 8.08 -19.38 20.65
N TRP A 163 9.28 -19.64 20.13
CA TRP A 163 9.76 -20.97 19.82
C TRP A 163 10.09 -21.68 21.14
N ASN A 164 9.49 -22.86 21.38
CA ASN A 164 9.45 -23.53 22.68
C ASN A 164 8.71 -22.78 23.81
N GLY A 165 7.82 -21.83 23.50
CA GLY A 165 6.90 -21.24 24.48
C GLY A 165 7.53 -20.25 25.47
N ASN A 166 8.68 -19.66 25.12
CA ASN A 166 9.32 -18.63 25.93
C ASN A 166 8.74 -17.25 25.62
N PRO A 167 8.00 -16.55 26.50
CA PRO A 167 7.24 -15.33 26.20
C PRO A 167 8.05 -14.04 26.00
N ASP A 168 9.37 -14.14 25.79
CA ASP A 168 10.31 -13.05 26.08
C ASP A 168 10.24 -11.82 25.16
N ASN A 169 9.52 -11.86 24.02
CA ASN A 169 9.36 -10.69 23.16
C ASN A 169 7.89 -10.32 22.92
N PRO A 170 7.38 -9.23 23.54
CA PRO A 170 6.02 -8.74 23.34
C PRO A 170 5.65 -8.42 21.89
N ASN A 171 6.63 -8.00 21.07
CA ASN A 171 6.38 -7.64 19.68
C ASN A 171 6.24 -8.87 18.79
N ASP A 172 7.00 -9.93 19.07
CA ASP A 172 6.81 -11.23 18.40
C ASP A 172 5.43 -11.81 18.77
N ASN A 173 5.03 -11.73 20.05
CA ASN A 173 3.71 -12.17 20.51
C ASN A 173 2.55 -11.38 19.88
N ALA A 174 2.75 -10.09 19.57
CA ALA A 174 1.74 -9.28 18.90
C ALA A 174 1.43 -9.80 17.48
N GLN A 175 2.41 -10.42 16.82
CA GLN A 175 2.22 -11.09 15.53
C GLN A 175 1.41 -12.38 15.66
N SER A 176 1.33 -12.98 16.84
CA SER A 176 0.51 -14.18 17.12
C SER A 176 -0.93 -13.86 17.56
N THR A 177 -1.48 -12.70 17.18
CA THR A 177 -2.89 -12.38 17.46
C THR A 177 -3.83 -13.07 16.47
N ALA A 178 -4.97 -13.59 16.94
CA ALA A 178 -5.97 -14.18 16.06
C ALA A 178 -6.62 -13.11 15.17
N GLY A 179 -7.04 -13.50 13.96
CA GLY A 179 -7.83 -12.66 13.07
C GLY A 179 -9.30 -12.54 13.51
N HIS A 180 -10.14 -12.04 12.61
CA HIS A 180 -11.56 -11.80 12.87
C HIS A 180 -12.44 -12.81 12.12
N GLY A 181 -12.90 -13.82 12.86
CA GLY A 181 -13.66 -14.93 12.31
C GLY A 181 -12.82 -15.80 11.40
N ASN A 182 -13.50 -16.45 10.46
CA ASN A 182 -12.94 -17.43 9.55
C ASN A 182 -13.15 -16.95 8.10
N LYS A 183 -12.07 -16.53 7.45
CA LYS A 183 -12.07 -15.88 6.12
C LYS A 183 -10.93 -16.41 5.27
N ASP A 184 -11.02 -16.33 3.96
CA ASP A 184 -9.88 -16.67 3.10
C ASP A 184 -8.65 -15.84 3.48
N ILE A 185 -7.46 -16.41 3.34
CA ILE A 185 -6.19 -15.71 3.57
C ILE A 185 -5.61 -15.26 2.24
N LEU A 186 -5.10 -14.03 2.19
CA LEU A 186 -4.23 -13.54 1.13
C LEU A 186 -2.80 -13.52 1.66
N ILE A 187 -1.90 -14.20 0.97
CA ILE A 187 -0.45 -14.11 1.10
C ILE A 187 0.08 -13.38 -0.12
N THR A 188 0.92 -12.38 0.09
CA THR A 188 1.58 -11.64 -1.00
C THR A 188 3.08 -11.80 -0.88
N TYR A 189 3.73 -12.19 -1.97
CA TYR A 189 5.18 -12.35 -2.08
C TYR A 189 5.73 -11.49 -3.22
N SER A 190 6.93 -10.94 -3.05
CA SER A 190 7.65 -10.12 -4.03
C SER A 190 9.10 -9.97 -3.60
N ASP A 191 10.03 -9.79 -4.53
CA ASP A 191 11.39 -9.35 -4.21
C ASP A 191 11.46 -7.82 -4.05
N GLY A 192 10.39 -7.11 -4.42
CA GLY A 192 10.15 -5.70 -4.13
C GLY A 192 9.01 -5.54 -3.11
N ASP A 193 8.17 -4.52 -3.30
CA ASP A 193 7.05 -4.23 -2.39
C ASP A 193 6.01 -5.38 -2.33
N THR A 194 5.78 -5.93 -1.12
CA THR A 194 4.70 -6.89 -0.82
C THR A 194 3.53 -6.30 -0.07
N SER A 195 3.31 -5.00 -0.19
CA SER A 195 2.01 -4.43 0.13
C SER A 195 0.95 -5.29 -0.58
N PRO A 196 -0.01 -5.86 0.17
CA PRO A 196 -0.95 -6.78 -0.40
C PRO A 196 -1.63 -6.09 -1.57
N ASP A 197 -1.86 -6.84 -2.64
CA ASP A 197 -2.87 -6.43 -3.59
C ASP A 197 -4.18 -6.65 -2.88
N LEU A 198 -4.51 -5.66 -2.06
CA LEU A 198 -5.87 -5.41 -1.68
C LEU A 198 -6.59 -5.44 -3.03
N ALA A 199 -7.32 -6.53 -3.30
CA ALA A 199 -8.60 -6.38 -3.96
C ALA A 199 -9.17 -5.27 -3.14
N GLN A 200 -9.14 -4.08 -3.71
CA GLN A 200 -9.50 -2.89 -3.00
C GLN A 200 -10.74 -3.36 -2.20
N PRO A 201 -10.76 -3.31 -0.83
CA PRO A 201 -11.96 -2.69 -0.32
C PRO A 201 -12.01 -1.49 -1.23
N LYS A 202 -13.04 -1.32 -2.03
CA LYS A 202 -13.20 -0.04 -2.70
C LYS A 202 -12.77 0.98 -1.62
N GLN A 203 -11.57 1.57 -1.73
CA GLN A 203 -10.81 2.06 -0.56
C GLN A 203 -10.03 3.23 -1.05
N GLU A 204 -10.44 4.32 -0.46
CA GLU A 204 -10.16 5.66 -0.85
C GLU A 204 -8.68 5.88 -0.67
N SER A 205 -7.99 5.93 -1.80
CA SER A 205 -7.17 7.12 -1.96
C SER A 205 -8.10 8.33 -1.99
N HIS A 206 -8.18 9.10 -0.92
CA HIS A 206 -8.61 10.50 -1.08
C HIS A 206 -7.49 11.27 -1.80
N ALA A 207 -7.14 10.80 -3.00
CA ALA A 207 -6.28 11.46 -3.95
C ALA A 207 -7.21 12.19 -4.90
N ALA A 208 -7.03 13.50 -5.03
CA ALA A 208 -7.58 14.21 -6.17
C ALA A 208 -6.75 13.81 -7.39
N GLU A 209 -7.26 12.87 -8.17
CA GLU A 209 -6.71 12.55 -9.48
C GLU A 209 -7.09 13.65 -10.46
N VAL A 210 -6.11 14.37 -11.00
CA VAL A 210 -6.34 15.44 -11.96
C VAL A 210 -6.15 14.92 -13.37
N HIS A 211 -7.18 15.05 -14.21
CA HIS A 211 -7.14 14.71 -15.62
C HIS A 211 -7.16 15.99 -16.47
N GLY A 212 -6.15 16.19 -17.33
CA GLY A 212 -6.19 17.24 -18.35
C GLY A 212 -4.84 17.86 -18.72
N VAL A 213 -4.84 18.56 -19.86
CA VAL A 213 -3.76 19.46 -20.29
C VAL A 213 -3.90 20.71 -19.43
N HIS A 214 -2.87 21.11 -18.69
CA HIS A 214 -2.62 22.39 -18.00
C HIS A 214 -2.00 22.14 -16.61
N PRO A 215 -1.15 23.05 -16.10
CA PRO A 215 -0.66 22.95 -14.72
C PRO A 215 -1.85 22.98 -13.76
N ALA A 216 -1.84 22.16 -12.72
CA ALA A 216 -2.85 22.14 -11.67
C ALA A 216 -2.24 22.64 -10.35
N ALA A 217 -3.01 23.44 -9.61
CA ALA A 217 -2.59 24.04 -8.34
C ALA A 217 -3.53 23.60 -7.21
N PHE A 218 -2.94 23.20 -6.08
CA PHE A 218 -3.65 22.83 -4.85
C PHE A 218 -3.57 23.97 -3.84
N THR A 219 -4.68 24.38 -3.22
CA THR A 219 -4.71 25.46 -2.20
C THR A 219 -5.63 25.19 -1.04
N GLU A 220 -5.26 25.65 0.16
CA GLU A 220 -6.04 25.53 1.40
C GLU A 220 -7.00 26.72 1.67
N THR A 221 -7.05 27.74 0.82
CA THR A 221 -7.84 28.96 1.09
C THR A 221 -8.89 29.26 0.01
N ALA A 222 -9.95 29.97 0.40
CA ALA A 222 -11.05 30.40 -0.48
C ALA A 222 -10.65 31.52 -1.46
N ALA A 223 -9.50 32.19 -1.27
CA ALA A 223 -8.99 33.27 -2.12
C ALA A 223 -8.15 32.73 -3.30
N PRO A 224 -8.06 33.45 -4.44
CA PRO A 224 -7.22 33.04 -5.57
C PRO A 224 -5.82 32.61 -5.12
N ALA A 225 -5.37 31.48 -5.68
CA ALA A 225 -4.15 30.77 -5.31
C ALA A 225 -2.87 31.58 -5.57
N THR A 226 -2.58 32.57 -4.72
CA THR A 226 -1.28 33.25 -4.75
C THR A 226 -0.16 32.40 -4.16
N ASP A 227 -0.51 31.37 -3.37
CA ASP A 227 0.46 30.44 -2.76
C ASP A 227 -0.10 29.00 -2.71
N PRO A 228 0.04 28.23 -3.80
CA PRO A 228 -0.41 26.84 -3.84
C PRO A 228 0.49 25.91 -3.02
N LEU A 229 -0.11 25.01 -2.25
CA LEU A 229 0.54 23.91 -1.54
C LEU A 229 1.38 23.05 -2.49
N LYS A 230 0.86 22.82 -3.71
CA LYS A 230 1.56 22.07 -4.75
C LYS A 230 1.13 22.53 -6.14
N ASN A 231 2.11 22.60 -7.04
CA ASN A 231 1.88 22.69 -8.48
C ASN A 231 2.30 21.39 -9.16
N VAL A 232 1.47 20.91 -10.09
CA VAL A 232 1.76 19.74 -10.92
C VAL A 232 1.57 20.11 -12.38
N LYS A 233 2.54 19.77 -13.23
CA LYS A 233 2.43 19.92 -14.68
C LYS A 233 2.02 18.60 -15.29
N LEU A 234 0.85 18.55 -15.94
CA LEU A 234 0.34 17.34 -16.59
C LEU A 234 0.33 17.52 -18.12
N ALA A 235 0.77 16.47 -18.82
CA ALA A 235 0.51 16.32 -20.24
C ALA A 235 -0.91 15.77 -20.47
N ALA A 236 -1.43 15.94 -21.69
CA ALA A 236 -2.74 15.43 -22.06
C ALA A 236 -2.84 13.92 -21.79
N GLY A 237 -3.94 13.48 -21.15
CA GLY A 237 -4.17 12.08 -20.80
C GLY A 237 -3.27 11.53 -19.68
N SER A 238 -2.35 12.32 -19.15
CA SER A 238 -1.50 11.92 -18.02
C SER A 238 -2.22 12.07 -16.69
N ARG A 239 -1.68 11.40 -15.68
CA ARG A 239 -2.15 11.39 -14.30
C ARG A 239 -0.99 11.71 -13.38
N SER A 240 -1.28 12.27 -12.22
CA SER A 240 -0.29 12.43 -11.14
C SER A 240 -0.98 12.20 -9.81
N HIS A 241 -0.22 11.62 -8.89
CA HIS A 241 -0.60 11.48 -7.50
C HIS A 241 -0.05 12.66 -6.69
N VAL A 242 -0.86 13.25 -5.83
CA VAL A 242 -0.44 14.29 -4.88
C VAL A 242 -0.83 13.84 -3.48
N PRO A 243 0.14 13.52 -2.60
CA PRO A 243 -0.17 13.17 -1.23
C PRO A 243 -0.69 14.41 -0.49
N LEU A 244 -1.80 14.25 0.22
CA LEU A 244 -2.43 15.29 1.02
C LEU A 244 -2.61 14.78 2.46
N PRO A 245 -2.45 15.65 3.48
CA PRO A 245 -2.76 15.26 4.85
C PRO A 245 -4.27 15.02 5.00
N THR A 246 -4.68 14.12 5.91
CA THR A 246 -6.11 13.86 6.18
C THR A 246 -6.89 15.08 6.69
N THR A 247 -6.17 16.08 7.19
CA THR A 247 -6.70 17.39 7.60
C THR A 247 -6.88 18.36 6.44
N PHE A 248 -6.52 17.98 5.21
CA PHE A 248 -6.61 18.87 4.06
C PHE A 248 -8.07 19.28 3.80
N LYS A 249 -8.24 20.60 3.66
CA LYS A 249 -9.47 21.24 3.20
C LYS A 249 -9.08 22.33 2.23
N GLY A 250 -9.51 22.21 0.99
CA GLY A 250 -9.04 23.08 -0.05
C GLY A 250 -9.61 22.74 -1.41
N ARG A 251 -8.85 23.06 -2.45
CA ARG A 251 -9.28 22.87 -3.84
C ARG A 251 -8.15 22.58 -4.79
N VAL A 252 -8.54 22.11 -5.98
CA VAL A 252 -7.72 22.00 -7.18
C VAL A 252 -8.31 22.85 -8.29
N GLN A 253 -7.43 23.53 -9.03
CA GLN A 253 -7.80 24.26 -10.24
C GLN A 253 -6.74 24.11 -11.34
N ARG A 254 -7.10 24.43 -12.59
CA ARG A 254 -6.16 24.57 -13.71
C ARG A 254 -5.55 25.98 -13.73
N GLY A 255 -4.23 26.03 -13.75
CA GLY A 255 -3.43 27.24 -13.69
C GLY A 255 -3.55 27.95 -12.35
N THR A 256 -3.05 29.18 -12.31
CA THR A 256 -3.10 30.05 -11.13
C THR A 256 -4.03 31.25 -11.31
N GLN A 257 -4.69 31.35 -12.47
CA GLN A 257 -5.48 32.51 -12.87
C GLN A 257 -6.99 32.23 -12.80
N LEU A 258 -7.73 33.24 -12.32
CA LEU A 258 -9.18 33.30 -12.42
C LEU A 258 -9.62 33.96 -13.75
N PRO A 259 -10.85 33.70 -14.22
CA PRO A 259 -11.86 32.81 -13.64
C PRO A 259 -11.55 31.33 -13.89
N ALA A 260 -11.82 30.42 -12.95
CA ALA A 260 -11.46 29.00 -13.07
C ALA A 260 -12.52 28.08 -12.47
N THR A 261 -12.67 26.88 -13.06
CA THR A 261 -13.46 25.81 -12.45
C THR A 261 -12.70 25.27 -11.23
N TRP A 262 -13.37 25.20 -10.08
CA TRP A 262 -12.79 24.66 -8.86
C TRP A 262 -13.32 23.27 -8.55
N VAL A 263 -12.40 22.39 -8.16
CA VAL A 263 -12.70 21.11 -7.50
C VAL A 263 -12.43 21.31 -6.02
N GLU A 264 -13.46 21.51 -5.21
CA GLU A 264 -13.34 21.77 -3.77
C GLU A 264 -13.55 20.47 -2.99
N PHE A 265 -12.71 20.21 -1.99
CA PHE A 265 -12.87 19.03 -1.15
C PHE A 265 -12.17 19.15 0.21
N GLN A 266 -12.66 18.36 1.16
CA GLN A 266 -12.00 18.07 2.43
C GLN A 266 -11.91 16.56 2.61
N ILE A 267 -10.77 16.07 3.13
CA ILE A 267 -10.50 14.63 3.24
C ILE A 267 -11.21 14.01 4.45
N SER A 268 -11.30 14.74 5.56
CA SER A 268 -12.05 14.29 6.74
C SER A 268 -12.76 15.46 7.40
N ALA A 269 -14.10 15.46 7.34
CA ALA A 269 -14.91 16.48 7.98
C ALA A 269 -14.98 16.27 9.49
N SER A 270 -14.98 17.35 10.25
CA SER A 270 -15.01 17.28 11.72
C SER A 270 -16.32 16.74 12.30
N ASN A 271 -17.41 16.80 11.54
CA ASN A 271 -18.75 16.40 12.00
C ASN A 271 -19.04 14.91 11.81
N ASP A 272 -18.58 14.29 10.72
CA ASP A 272 -18.89 12.90 10.37
C ASP A 272 -17.66 12.07 9.98
N GLY A 273 -16.47 12.67 9.96
CA GLY A 273 -15.23 12.02 9.55
C GLY A 273 -15.12 11.74 8.04
N ALA A 274 -16.17 12.03 7.26
CA ALA A 274 -16.24 11.68 5.84
C ALA A 274 -15.55 12.73 4.97
N ALA A 275 -15.17 12.31 3.76
CA ALA A 275 -14.79 13.27 2.72
C ALA A 275 -16.02 13.90 2.08
N HIS A 276 -15.91 15.19 1.78
CA HIS A 276 -16.92 15.95 1.05
C HIS A 276 -16.24 16.70 -0.08
N GLY A 277 -16.88 16.78 -1.24
CA GLY A 277 -16.37 17.57 -2.34
C GLY A 277 -17.41 17.88 -3.41
N ASP A 278 -17.15 18.97 -4.12
CA ASP A 278 -18.04 19.54 -5.11
C ASP A 278 -17.26 20.25 -6.23
N ILE A 279 -17.97 20.57 -7.31
CA ILE A 279 -17.45 21.40 -8.40
C ILE A 279 -18.08 22.77 -8.28
N SER A 280 -17.25 23.77 -8.00
CA SER A 280 -17.69 25.15 -7.85
C SER A 280 -17.39 25.95 -9.11
N LEU A 281 -18.41 26.66 -9.57
CA LEU A 281 -18.36 27.60 -10.70
C LEU A 281 -18.47 29.05 -10.24
N GLU A 282 -18.48 29.29 -8.93
CA GLU A 282 -18.69 30.61 -8.34
C GLU A 282 -17.63 31.60 -8.82
N GLN A 283 -16.40 31.10 -8.97
CA GLN A 283 -15.22 31.88 -9.39
C GLN A 283 -14.92 31.71 -10.88
N GLY A 284 -15.93 31.30 -11.63
CA GLY A 284 -15.94 31.10 -13.07
C GLY A 284 -15.84 29.64 -13.48
N CYS A 285 -15.74 29.43 -14.79
CA CYS A 285 -15.59 28.10 -15.37
C CYS A 285 -14.62 28.18 -16.54
N ASP A 286 -13.52 27.44 -16.49
CA ASP A 286 -12.52 27.37 -17.56
C ASP A 286 -12.49 25.99 -18.25
N GLY A 287 -13.50 25.16 -17.96
CA GLY A 287 -13.70 23.86 -18.60
C GLY A 287 -14.28 22.83 -17.63
N ALA A 288 -14.62 21.66 -18.19
CA ALA A 288 -15.13 20.51 -17.46
C ALA A 288 -14.22 20.08 -16.31
N ALA A 289 -14.84 19.62 -15.22
CA ALA A 289 -14.16 19.02 -14.09
C ALA A 289 -15.09 18.02 -13.40
N THR A 290 -14.49 16.95 -12.89
CA THR A 290 -15.16 15.92 -12.10
C THR A 290 -14.33 15.60 -10.88
N ILE A 291 -15.01 15.26 -9.79
CA ILE A 291 -14.39 14.68 -8.60
C ILE A 291 -15.06 13.34 -8.31
N ALA A 292 -14.24 12.35 -8.01
CA ALA A 292 -14.70 11.01 -7.70
C ALA A 292 -14.12 10.53 -6.37
N SER A 293 -14.96 9.90 -5.57
CA SER A 293 -14.59 9.05 -4.44
C SER A 293 -13.72 7.90 -4.96
N THR A 294 -12.69 7.49 -4.22
CA THR A 294 -11.97 6.25 -4.51
C THR A 294 -12.10 5.18 -3.40
N ASP A 295 -12.92 5.41 -2.35
CA ASP A 295 -13.40 4.42 -1.34
C ASP A 295 -14.43 3.52 -1.96
N GLY A 296 -14.65 3.73 -3.24
CA GLY A 296 -15.60 3.06 -4.05
C GLY A 296 -17.00 2.95 -3.42
N SER A 297 -17.36 3.91 -2.59
CA SER A 297 -18.71 4.48 -2.62
C SER A 297 -19.11 4.85 -4.05
N ASN A 298 -18.14 5.03 -4.97
CA ASN A 298 -18.33 5.36 -6.38
C ASN A 298 -19.17 6.65 -6.55
N ARG A 299 -19.10 7.54 -5.57
CA ARG A 299 -19.68 8.86 -5.64
C ARG A 299 -18.89 9.70 -6.63
N LEU A 300 -19.59 10.24 -7.59
CA LEU A 300 -19.06 11.11 -8.62
C LEU A 300 -19.85 12.41 -8.57
N ASN A 301 -19.15 13.53 -8.74
CA ASN A 301 -19.76 14.83 -8.93
C ASN A 301 -19.04 15.60 -10.05
N GLY A 302 -19.72 16.58 -10.63
CA GLY A 302 -19.19 17.43 -11.70
C GLY A 302 -19.82 17.18 -13.07
N PHE A 303 -19.10 17.61 -14.10
CA PHE A 303 -19.56 17.60 -15.49
C PHE A 303 -18.42 17.38 -16.46
N THR A 304 -18.71 16.66 -17.56
CA THR A 304 -17.76 16.34 -18.63
C THR A 304 -17.99 17.16 -19.90
N ASP A 305 -19.13 17.82 -20.01
CA ASP A 305 -19.50 18.57 -21.20
C ASP A 305 -18.67 19.86 -21.32
N ASP A 306 -18.34 20.21 -22.56
CA ASP A 306 -17.72 21.50 -22.87
C ASP A 306 -18.76 22.63 -22.75
N VAL A 307 -18.97 23.08 -21.52
CA VAL A 307 -19.89 24.19 -21.21
C VAL A 307 -19.43 25.51 -21.83
N LEU A 308 -18.15 25.65 -22.19
CA LEU A 308 -17.62 26.86 -22.84
C LEU A 308 -18.01 26.97 -24.31
N LYS A 309 -18.20 25.84 -24.99
CA LYS A 309 -18.59 25.79 -26.40
C LYS A 309 -19.91 26.49 -26.68
N HIS A 310 -20.87 26.33 -25.77
CA HIS A 310 -22.24 26.83 -25.93
C HIS A 310 -22.60 27.95 -24.95
N ALA A 311 -21.66 28.40 -24.11
CA ALA A 311 -21.88 29.51 -23.20
C ALA A 311 -22.26 30.81 -23.96
N PRO A 312 -23.33 31.53 -23.54
CA PRO A 312 -23.69 32.81 -24.14
C PRO A 312 -22.52 33.79 -24.09
N ALA A 313 -22.28 34.51 -25.18
CA ALA A 313 -21.11 35.40 -25.30
C ALA A 313 -21.03 36.43 -24.15
N ALA A 314 -22.18 36.92 -23.66
CA ALA A 314 -22.26 37.86 -22.54
C ALA A 314 -21.80 37.29 -21.18
N THR A 315 -21.77 35.97 -21.04
CA THR A 315 -21.30 35.28 -19.82
C THR A 315 -19.81 34.93 -19.90
N CYS A 316 -19.20 35.08 -21.08
CA CYS A 316 -17.81 34.69 -21.31
C CYS A 316 -16.87 35.87 -21.09
N THR A 317 -15.70 35.59 -20.55
CA THR A 317 -14.57 36.52 -20.44
C THR A 317 -13.28 35.83 -20.89
N LYS A 318 -12.17 36.57 -20.85
CA LYS A 318 -10.84 36.02 -21.05
C LYS A 318 -10.06 36.06 -19.74
N LYS A 319 -9.34 34.97 -19.45
CA LYS A 319 -8.26 34.95 -18.46
C LYS A 319 -7.13 35.90 -18.89
N SER A 320 -6.20 36.20 -17.99
CA SER A 320 -5.08 37.09 -18.31
C SER A 320 -4.10 36.51 -19.33
N ASP A 321 -4.07 35.18 -19.49
CA ASP A 321 -3.36 34.50 -20.59
C ASP A 321 -4.14 34.50 -21.93
N GLY A 322 -5.33 35.10 -21.98
CA GLY A 322 -6.17 35.22 -23.17
C GLY A 322 -7.11 34.04 -23.42
N THR A 323 -7.07 32.98 -22.61
CA THR A 323 -7.96 31.82 -22.73
C THR A 323 -9.40 32.17 -22.33
N LYS A 324 -10.38 31.53 -22.98
CA LYS A 324 -11.81 31.78 -22.75
C LYS A 324 -12.28 31.07 -21.46
N ALA A 325 -13.07 31.77 -20.65
CA ALA A 325 -13.74 31.22 -19.47
C ALA A 325 -15.15 31.83 -19.33
N ILE A 326 -16.04 31.21 -18.55
CA ILE A 326 -17.23 31.87 -18.01
C ILE A 326 -16.78 32.76 -16.85
N ALA A 327 -17.32 33.98 -16.78
CA ALA A 327 -16.98 34.96 -15.76
C ALA A 327 -17.39 34.49 -14.35
N THR A 328 -16.71 35.04 -13.33
CA THR A 328 -17.08 34.84 -11.92
C THR A 328 -18.50 35.35 -11.64
N THR A 329 -19.26 34.62 -10.83
CA THR A 329 -20.58 35.05 -10.34
C THR A 329 -20.51 35.68 -8.96
N VAL A 330 -19.34 35.62 -8.30
CA VAL A 330 -19.07 36.30 -7.03
C VAL A 330 -18.19 37.53 -7.25
N GLY A 331 -18.46 38.60 -6.49
CA GLY A 331 -17.57 39.75 -6.42
C GLY A 331 -16.31 39.38 -5.64
N ASN A 332 -15.14 39.62 -6.24
CA ASN A 332 -13.83 39.48 -5.58
C ASN A 332 -13.42 40.78 -4.90
#